data_AF-A0A7J8VEH2-F1
#
_entry.id   AF-A0A7J8VEH2-F1
#
_cell.length_a   1.000
_cell.length_b   1.000
_cell.length_c   1.000
_cell.angle_alpha   90.00
_cell.angle_beta   90.00
_cell.angle_gamma   90.00
#
_symmetry.space_group_name_H-M   'P 1'
#
loop_
_entity.id
_entity.type
_entity.pdbx_description
1 polymer ?
#
loop_
_entity_poly.entity_id
_entity_poly.type
_entity_poly.pdbx_seq_one_letter_code
_entity_poly.pdbx_strand_id
1 'polypeptide(L)'
;MIARILVSVGVPMATGLALLHLFGVAKEQNLWDAPLWLPFLTTLITFGASTLGIAYGTLSASWDPKKKGSLLGLEEAQRNWVEMWKEENNGQW
;
A
#
# COMPACT_ATOMS: atom_id res chain seq x y z
N MET A 1 -4.60 -13.95 3.29
CA MET A 1 -3.40 -13.16 3.59
C MET A 1 -2.76 -12.63 2.30
N ILE A 2 -2.26 -13.48 1.40
CA ILE A 2 -1.61 -13.06 0.13
C ILE A 2 -2.47 -12.14 -0.74
N ALA A 3 -3.78 -12.41 -0.84
CA ALA A 3 -4.70 -11.62 -1.66
C ALA A 3 -4.83 -10.16 -1.19
N ARG A 4 -4.74 -9.89 0.12
CA ARG A 4 -4.81 -8.52 0.64
C ARG A 4 -3.55 -7.74 0.33
N ILE A 5 -2.38 -8.36 0.50
CA ILE A 5 -1.10 -7.76 0.07
C ILE A 5 -1.17 -7.46 -1.42
N LEU A 6 -1.58 -8.42 -2.24
CA LEU A 6 -1.67 -8.24 -3.70
C LEU A 6 -2.65 -7.13 -4.09
N VAL A 7 -3.77 -6.98 -3.40
CA VAL A 7 -4.73 -5.90 -3.67
C VAL A 7 -4.21 -4.55 -3.17
N SER A 8 -3.74 -4.48 -1.93
CA SER A 8 -3.23 -3.24 -1.31
C SER A 8 -1.97 -2.70 -1.97
N VAL A 9 -1.15 -3.56 -2.58
CA VAL A 9 0.06 -3.18 -3.32
C VAL A 9 -0.24 -3.04 -4.81
N GLY A 10 -0.94 -4.02 -5.39
CA GLY A 10 -1.16 -4.10 -6.83
C GLY A 10 -2.13 -3.04 -7.35
N VAL A 11 -3.19 -2.72 -6.61
CA VAL A 11 -4.17 -1.71 -7.05
C VAL A 11 -3.54 -0.32 -7.15
N PRO A 12 -2.84 0.20 -6.12
CA PRO A 12 -2.20 1.51 -6.24
C PRO A 12 -1.11 1.52 -7.32
N MET A 13 -0.30 0.46 -7.44
CA MET A 13 0.75 0.37 -8.46
C MET A 13 0.17 0.37 -9.88
N ALA A 14 -0.83 -0.48 -10.15
CA ALA A 14 -1.48 -0.54 -11.46
C ALA A 14 -2.15 0.80 -11.82
N THR A 15 -2.77 1.45 -10.83
CA THR A 15 -3.36 2.79 -10.99
C THR A 15 -2.30 3.83 -11.32
N GLY A 16 -1.16 3.82 -10.61
CA GLY A 16 -0.04 4.72 -10.88
C GLY A 16 0.53 4.56 -12.28
N LEU A 17 0.75 3.32 -12.73
CA LEU A 17 1.22 3.04 -14.08
C LEU A 17 0.22 3.51 -15.15
N ALA A 18 -1.07 3.25 -14.95
CA ALA A 18 -2.11 3.69 -15.88
C ALA A 18 -2.17 5.23 -15.98
N LEU A 19 -2.14 5.94 -14.85
CA LEU A 19 -2.15 7.40 -14.82
C LEU A 19 -0.90 8.00 -15.47
N LEU A 20 0.29 7.46 -15.18
CA LEU A 20 1.54 7.91 -15.81
C LEU A 20 1.53 7.68 -17.32
N HIS A 21 0.98 6.55 -17.77
CA HIS A 21 0.81 6.29 -19.19
C HIS A 21 -0.12 7.32 -19.86
N LEU A 22 -1.27 7.63 -19.22
CA LEU A 22 -2.19 8.66 -19.69
C LEU A 22 -1.54 10.04 -19.76
N PHE A 23 -0.73 10.42 -18.76
CA PHE A 23 0.02 11.68 -18.81
C PHE A 23 1.05 11.70 -19.94
N GLY A 24 1.71 10.57 -20.20
CA GLY A 24 2.63 10.42 -21.34
C GLY A 24 1.93 10.66 -22.67
N VAL A 25 0.82 9.96 -22.92
CA VAL A 25 0.03 10.10 -24.15
C VAL A 25 -0.53 11.52 -24.29
N ALA A 26 -1.06 12.10 -23.22
CA ALA A 26 -1.60 13.46 -23.24
C ALA A 26 -0.53 14.50 -23.60
N LYS A 27 0.70 14.30 -23.11
CA LYS A 27 1.85 15.15 -23.44
C LYS A 27 2.31 14.97 -24.89
N GLU A 28 2.41 13.73 -25.37
CA GLU A 28 2.81 13.44 -26.76
C GLU A 28 1.85 14.03 -27.80
N GLN A 29 0.54 13.97 -27.51
CA GLN A 29 -0.50 14.50 -28.39
C GLN A 29 -0.66 16.02 -28.27
N ASN A 30 0.15 16.70 -27.45
CA ASN A 30 0.03 18.14 -27.17
C ASN A 30 -1.38 18.57 -26.70
N LEU A 31 -2.15 17.63 -26.14
CA LEU A 31 -3.52 17.86 -25.69
C LEU A 31 -3.54 18.67 -24.40
N TRP A 32 -2.53 18.46 -23.55
CA TRP A 32 -2.44 19.11 -22.25
C TRP A 32 -1.00 19.15 -21.74
N ASP A 33 -0.48 20.37 -21.51
CA ASP A 33 0.75 20.59 -20.74
C ASP A 33 0.46 20.48 -19.24
N ALA A 34 0.37 19.24 -18.75
CA ALA A 34 0.25 18.98 -17.34
C ALA A 34 1.52 19.47 -16.60
N PRO A 35 1.38 20.25 -15.51
CA PRO A 35 2.53 20.76 -14.77
C PRO A 35 3.31 19.61 -14.10
N LEU A 36 4.63 19.76 -14.00
CA LEU A 36 5.55 18.69 -13.58
C LEU A 36 5.25 18.09 -12.19
N TRP A 37 4.67 18.89 -11.28
CA TRP A 37 4.31 18.43 -9.94
C TRP A 37 3.23 17.34 -9.96
N LEU A 38 2.42 17.26 -11.01
CA LEU A 38 1.26 16.39 -11.11
C LEU A 38 1.64 14.91 -11.33
N PRO A 39 2.45 14.54 -12.35
CA PRO A 39 2.97 13.18 -12.47
C PRO A 39 3.92 12.81 -11.31
N PHE A 40 4.64 13.79 -10.76
CA PHE A 40 5.46 13.58 -9.56
C PHE A 40 4.62 13.15 -8.36
N LEU A 41 3.56 13.91 -8.03
CA LEU A 41 2.66 13.59 -6.93
C LEU A 41 1.94 12.26 -7.14
N THR A 42 1.54 11.98 -8.39
CA THR A 42 0.93 10.70 -8.77
C THR A 42 1.85 9.54 -8.45
N THR A 43 3.13 9.65 -8.82
CA THR A 43 4.14 8.63 -8.52
C THR A 43 4.32 8.48 -7.01
N LEU A 44 4.51 9.59 -6.28
CA LEU A 44 4.72 9.58 -4.84
C LEU A 44 3.55 8.91 -4.11
N ILE A 45 2.31 9.27 -4.45
CA ILE A 45 1.12 8.74 -3.80
C ILE A 45 0.91 7.26 -4.15
N THR A 46 0.98 6.88 -5.41
CA THR A 46 0.65 5.51 -5.84
C THR A 46 1.72 4.49 -5.43
N PHE A 47 3.00 4.83 -5.58
CA PHE A 47 4.10 3.97 -5.14
C PHE A 47 4.29 4.03 -3.63
N GLY A 48 4.07 5.19 -3.00
CA GLY A 48 4.04 5.32 -1.54
C GLY A 48 2.93 4.47 -0.91
N ALA A 49 1.71 4.56 -1.43
CA ALA A 49 0.59 3.72 -1.01
C ALA A 49 0.85 2.23 -1.25
N SER A 50 1.50 1.86 -2.37
CA SER A 50 1.91 0.48 -2.63
C SER A 50 2.87 -0.03 -1.56
N THR A 51 3.87 0.79 -1.18
CA THR A 51 4.83 0.45 -0.12
C THR A 51 4.13 0.28 1.22
N LEU A 52 3.23 1.20 1.59
CA LEU A 52 2.41 1.09 2.80
C LEU A 52 1.48 -0.14 2.77
N GLY A 53 1.02 -0.54 1.58
CA GLY A 53 0.22 -1.75 1.37
C GLY A 53 0.93 -3.04 1.80
N ILE A 54 2.27 -3.08 1.74
CA ILE A 54 3.06 -4.20 2.27
C ILE A 54 2.94 -4.25 3.80
N ALA A 55 3.18 -3.13 4.48
CA ALA A 55 3.06 -3.04 5.94
C ALA A 55 1.63 -3.32 6.42
N TYR A 56 0.62 -2.78 5.72
CA TYR A 56 -0.77 -3.10 6.01
C TYR A 56 -1.06 -4.59 5.80
N GLY A 57 -0.54 -5.19 4.74
CA GLY A 57 -0.77 -6.59 4.42
C GLY A 57 -0.13 -7.57 5.42
N THR A 58 1.02 -7.23 6.00
CA THR A 58 1.65 -8.02 7.08
C THR A 58 0.90 -7.87 8.40
N LEU A 59 0.50 -6.65 8.74
CA LEU A 59 -0.24 -6.34 9.97
C LEU A 59 -1.68 -6.87 9.94
N SER A 60 -2.36 -6.80 8.80
CA SER A 60 -3.76 -7.24 8.65
C SER A 60 -3.95 -8.77 8.58
N ALA A 61 -2.86 -9.51 8.73
CA ALA A 61 -2.85 -10.96 8.74
C ALA A 61 -3.28 -11.52 10.09
N SER A 62 -4.00 -12.64 10.07
CA SER A 62 -4.21 -13.40 11.30
C SER A 62 -2.90 -14.07 11.70
N TRP A 63 -2.31 -13.63 12.81
CA TRP A 63 -1.16 -14.30 13.44
C TRP A 63 -1.60 -15.46 14.35
N ASP A 64 -2.91 -15.64 14.55
CA ASP A 64 -3.47 -16.75 15.32
C ASP A 64 -3.98 -17.86 14.37
N PRO A 65 -3.37 -19.05 14.36
CA PRO A 65 -3.77 -20.14 13.48
C PRO A 65 -5.15 -20.73 13.80
N LYS A 66 -5.70 -20.44 15.00
CA LYS A 66 -7.02 -20.93 15.44
C LYS A 66 -8.16 -19.96 15.10
N LYS A 67 -7.85 -18.73 14.67
CA LYS A 67 -8.85 -17.71 14.32
C LYS A 67 -8.80 -17.38 12.83
N LYS A 68 -9.97 -17.48 12.19
CA LYS A 68 -10.17 -17.00 10.82
C LYS A 68 -10.14 -15.48 10.85
N GLY A 69 -9.18 -14.87 10.15
CA GLY A 69 -9.02 -13.42 10.14
C GLY A 69 -10.23 -12.68 9.55
N SER A 70 -10.51 -11.49 10.07
CA SER A 70 -11.51 -10.51 9.61
C SER A 70 -11.33 -10.18 8.14
N LEU A 71 -12.41 -9.84 7.44
CA LEU A 71 -12.49 -9.67 5.98
C LEU A 71 -11.57 -8.56 5.43
N LEU A 72 -11.42 -7.45 6.16
CA LEU A 72 -10.48 -6.37 5.85
C LEU A 72 -9.16 -6.49 6.63
N GLY A 73 -9.20 -7.11 7.81
CA GLY A 73 -8.02 -7.30 8.65
C GLY A 73 -7.64 -6.08 9.52
N LEU A 74 -8.55 -5.14 9.72
CA LEU A 74 -8.28 -3.90 10.46
C LEU A 74 -8.06 -4.14 11.96
N GLU A 75 -8.85 -5.03 12.57
CA GLU A 75 -8.68 -5.44 13.97
C GLU A 75 -7.33 -6.14 14.18
N GLU A 76 -6.96 -7.01 13.25
CA GLU A 76 -5.65 -7.67 13.21
C GLU A 76 -4.53 -6.65 13.08
N ALA A 77 -4.67 -5.67 12.18
CA ALA A 77 -3.65 -4.65 11.97
C ALA A 77 -3.40 -3.81 13.24
N GLN A 78 -4.47 -3.38 13.91
CA GLN A 78 -4.35 -2.62 15.15
C GLN A 78 -3.73 -3.45 16.28
N ARG A 79 -4.17 -4.71 16.44
CA ARG A 79 -3.64 -5.61 17.47
C ARG A 79 -2.17 -5.93 17.24
N ASN A 80 -1.83 -6.34 16.02
CA ASN A 80 -0.48 -6.75 15.64
C ASN A 80 0.49 -5.57 15.67
N TRP A 81 0.03 -4.35 15.38
CA TRP A 81 0.84 -3.13 15.54
C TRP A 81 1.27 -2.94 17.00
N VAL A 82 0.31 -2.95 17.93
CA VAL A 82 0.60 -2.79 19.36
C VAL A 82 1.50 -3.91 19.88
N GLU A 83 1.30 -5.14 19.43
CA GLU A 83 2.12 -6.29 19.84
C GLU A 83 3.57 -6.18 19.34
N MET A 84 3.77 -5.78 18.08
CA MET A 84 5.10 -5.56 17.48
C MET A 84 5.96 -4.60 18.31
N TRP A 85 5.38 -3.47 18.75
CA TRP A 85 6.11 -2.50 19.58
C TRP A 85 6.36 -3.00 21.02
N LYS A 86 5.54 -3.93 21.53
CA LYS A 86 5.79 -4.56 22.84
C LYS A 86 6.88 -5.61 22.77
N GLU A 87 6.91 -6.42 21.71
CA GLU A 87 7.99 -7.38 21.46
C GLU A 87 9.34 -6.67 21.33
N GLU A 88 9.37 -5.53 20.62
CA GLU A 88 10.59 -4.70 20.49
C GLU A 88 11.07 -4.15 21.84
N ASN A 89 10.17 -3.69 22.71
CA ASN A 89 10.54 -3.18 24.04
C ASN A 89 10.95 -4.27 25.04
N ASN A 90 10.49 -5.50 24.88
CA ASN A 90 10.85 -6.64 25.72
C ASN A 90 12.13 -7.36 25.23
N GLY A 91 12.60 -7.04 24.02
CA GLY A 91 13.90 -7.44 23.48
C GLY A 91 15.05 -6.58 24.00
N GLN A 92 15.09 -6.32 25.32
CA GLN A 92 16.23 -5.66 25.96
C GLN A 92 17.50 -6.51 25.78
N TRP A 93 18.54 -5.89 25.23
CA TRP A 93 19.92 -6.37 25.23
C TRP A 93 20.44 -6.59 26.66
#